data_AF-A0A8T3YKY1-F1
#
_entry.id   AF-A0A8T3YKY1-F1
#
_cell.length_a   1.000
_cell.length_b   1.000
_cell.length_c   1.000
_cell.angle_alpha   90.00
_cell.angle_beta   90.00
_cell.angle_gamma   90.00
#
_symmetry.space_group_name_H-M   'P 1'
#
loop_
_entity.id
_entity.type
_entity.pdbx_description
1 polymer ?
#
loop_
_entity_poly.entity_id
_entity_poly.type
_entity_poly.pdbx_seq_one_letter_code
_entity_poly.pdbx_strand_id
1 'polypeptide(L)'
;MIKAFASGFAEIATRPLLLVPALLGMFLNVLVIALSVDSYANIIFDTLIEGNVPAASMLKLPFYMASSYASDLLIIGMAMFVSMLIAYYLTFAYAIALSGKRKGVFGSLLSAASRAPEVLFLTVFTFAAAFLYCIAAFLLLAAAMAGEELGIVALPLLLGWMLLGVYAVLKLAFTPIAMASGGSKLKEALAQSWKWTSGRFLETALFFFILMMATILIGSAVTWLSGLTESEPVSFIILVLGMALLNSYYTVVFIRYYTDSK
;
A
#
# COMPACT_ATOMS: atom_id res chain seq x y z
N MET A 1 16.35 -5.80 12.36
CA MET A 1 15.56 -6.67 11.45
C MET A 1 14.95 -7.90 12.15
N ILE A 2 15.71 -8.94 12.50
CA ILE A 2 15.17 -10.21 13.07
C ILE A 2 14.27 -9.99 14.31
N LYS A 3 14.68 -9.09 15.21
CA LYS A 3 13.89 -8.71 16.39
C LYS A 3 12.49 -8.18 16.03
N ALA A 4 12.34 -7.47 14.92
CA ALA A 4 11.04 -6.96 14.47
C ALA A 4 10.10 -8.11 14.03
N PHE A 5 10.63 -9.11 13.31
CA PHE A 5 9.87 -10.30 12.93
C PHE A 5 9.43 -11.13 14.13
N ALA A 6 10.35 -11.39 15.06
CA ALA A 6 10.06 -12.16 16.28
C ALA A 6 9.07 -11.44 17.21
N SER A 7 9.28 -10.14 17.43
CA SER A 7 8.34 -9.33 18.22
C SER A 7 6.98 -9.23 17.55
N GLY A 8 6.89 -9.18 16.22
CA GLY A 8 5.61 -9.17 15.51
C GLY A 8 4.76 -10.40 15.80
N PHE A 9 5.35 -11.60 15.78
CA PHE A 9 4.64 -12.83 16.16
C PHE A 9 4.23 -12.82 17.63
N ALA A 10 5.15 -12.48 18.52
CA ALA A 10 4.88 -12.42 19.96
C ALA A 10 3.76 -11.44 20.29
N GLU A 11 3.73 -10.28 19.64
CA GLU A 11 2.73 -9.25 19.89
C GLU A 11 1.34 -9.69 19.45
N ILE A 12 1.22 -10.33 18.28
CA ILE A 12 -0.08 -10.84 17.80
C ILE A 12 -0.59 -11.96 18.70
N ALA A 13 0.30 -12.88 19.11
CA ALA A 13 -0.05 -13.99 19.99
C ALA A 13 -0.52 -13.51 21.38
N THR A 14 0.14 -12.48 21.93
CA THR A 14 -0.19 -11.94 23.26
C THR A 14 -1.33 -10.91 23.23
N ARG A 15 -1.58 -10.26 22.09
CA ARG A 15 -2.60 -9.21 21.92
C ARG A 15 -3.45 -9.49 20.68
N PRO A 16 -4.28 -10.56 20.68
CA PRO A 16 -5.07 -10.97 19.51
C PRO A 16 -6.08 -9.91 19.05
N LEU A 17 -6.46 -8.97 19.93
CA LEU A 17 -7.28 -7.81 19.54
C LEU A 17 -6.60 -6.92 18.48
N LEU A 18 -5.29 -7.05 18.27
CA LEU A 18 -4.59 -6.42 17.14
C LEU A 18 -5.09 -6.93 15.79
N LEU A 19 -5.90 -7.99 15.71
CA LEU A 19 -6.55 -8.42 14.48
C LEU A 19 -7.74 -7.52 14.08
N VAL A 20 -8.36 -6.82 15.03
CA VAL A 20 -9.57 -6.04 14.78
C VAL A 20 -9.36 -4.92 13.75
N PRO A 21 -8.32 -4.08 13.84
CA PRO A 21 -8.08 -3.06 12.81
C PRO A 21 -7.85 -3.67 11.42
N ALA A 22 -7.11 -4.77 11.32
CA ALA A 22 -6.90 -5.47 10.04
C ALA A 22 -8.22 -6.01 9.47
N LEU A 23 -9.08 -6.62 10.28
CA LEU A 23 -10.40 -7.09 9.85
C LEU A 23 -11.25 -5.93 9.32
N LEU A 24 -11.29 -4.80 10.04
CA LEU A 24 -12.04 -3.62 9.62
C LEU A 24 -11.49 -3.05 8.31
N GLY A 25 -10.17 -2.87 8.22
CA GLY A 25 -9.55 -2.34 7.00
C GLY A 25 -9.64 -3.29 5.82
N MET A 26 -9.61 -4.60 6.04
CA MET A 26 -9.85 -5.60 5.01
C MET A 26 -11.29 -5.57 4.54
N PHE A 27 -12.27 -5.54 5.45
CA PHE A 27 -13.69 -5.44 5.10
C PHE A 27 -13.98 -4.19 4.26
N LEU A 28 -13.44 -3.03 4.68
CA LEU A 28 -13.58 -1.79 3.91
C LEU A 28 -12.91 -1.88 2.54
N ASN A 29 -11.71 -2.47 2.43
CA ASN A 29 -11.05 -2.65 1.14
C ASN A 29 -11.82 -3.61 0.22
N VAL A 30 -12.35 -4.72 0.75
CA VAL A 30 -13.18 -5.64 -0.03
C VAL A 30 -14.42 -4.92 -0.54
N LEU A 31 -15.07 -4.09 0.27
CA LEU A 31 -16.20 -3.28 -0.16
C LEU A 31 -15.80 -2.32 -1.30
N VAL A 32 -14.66 -1.63 -1.16
CA VAL A 32 -14.14 -0.72 -2.20
C VAL A 32 -13.86 -1.47 -3.50
N ILE A 33 -13.21 -2.63 -3.42
CA ILE A 33 -12.92 -3.47 -4.59
C ILE A 33 -14.21 -3.98 -5.22
N ALA A 34 -15.17 -4.49 -4.43
CA ALA A 34 -16.45 -4.96 -4.93
C ALA A 34 -17.24 -3.86 -5.66
N LEU A 35 -17.20 -2.63 -5.16
CA LEU A 35 -17.83 -1.47 -5.81
C LEU A 35 -17.11 -0.98 -7.07
N SER A 36 -15.87 -1.42 -7.31
CA SER A 36 -15.06 -1.00 -8.45
C SER A 36 -14.70 -2.14 -9.41
N VAL A 37 -15.09 -3.38 -9.11
CA VAL A 37 -14.68 -4.58 -9.85
C VAL A 37 -15.12 -4.53 -11.31
N ASP A 38 -16.32 -4.02 -11.59
CA ASP A 38 -16.84 -3.89 -12.94
C ASP A 38 -16.00 -2.90 -13.75
N SER A 39 -15.60 -1.77 -13.15
CA SER A 39 -14.73 -0.79 -13.82
C SER A 39 -13.33 -1.34 -14.09
N TYR A 40 -12.76 -2.12 -13.15
CA TYR A 40 -11.51 -2.85 -13.40
C TYR A 40 -11.67 -3.87 -14.53
N ALA A 41 -12.75 -4.64 -14.52
CA ALA A 41 -13.04 -5.64 -15.53
C ALA A 41 -13.21 -4.99 -16.91
N ASN A 42 -14.04 -3.96 -17.05
CA ASN A 42 -14.27 -3.27 -18.32
C ASN A 42 -12.95 -2.78 -18.95
N ILE A 43 -12.11 -2.08 -18.19
CA ILE A 43 -10.82 -1.61 -18.72
C ILE A 43 -9.91 -2.78 -19.07
N ILE A 44 -9.79 -3.80 -18.22
CA ILE A 44 -8.88 -4.94 -18.45
C ILE A 44 -9.35 -5.78 -19.65
N PHE A 45 -10.62 -6.15 -19.70
CA PHE A 45 -11.16 -6.97 -20.79
C PHE A 45 -11.10 -6.22 -22.11
N ASP A 46 -11.57 -4.97 -22.18
CA ASP A 46 -11.55 -4.22 -23.43
C ASP A 46 -10.13 -3.97 -23.94
N THR A 47 -9.19 -3.59 -23.05
CA THR A 47 -7.85 -3.18 -23.49
C THR A 47 -6.87 -4.34 -23.65
N LEU A 48 -6.87 -5.32 -22.73
CA LEU A 48 -5.88 -6.41 -22.74
C LEU A 48 -6.37 -7.67 -23.44
N ILE A 49 -7.67 -7.96 -23.42
CA ILE A 49 -8.24 -9.20 -23.97
C ILE A 49 -8.82 -8.95 -25.35
N GLU A 50 -9.72 -7.97 -25.49
CA GLU A 50 -10.33 -7.64 -26.77
C GLU A 50 -9.41 -6.81 -27.67
N GLY A 51 -8.37 -6.20 -27.10
CA GLY A 51 -7.39 -5.43 -27.85
C GLY A 51 -8.00 -4.18 -28.49
N ASN A 52 -9.06 -3.62 -27.90
CA ASN A 52 -9.70 -2.36 -28.31
C ASN A 52 -8.83 -1.15 -27.96
N VAL A 53 -7.51 -1.26 -28.13
CA VAL A 53 -6.58 -0.15 -28.03
C VAL A 53 -6.40 0.39 -29.44
N PRO A 54 -6.76 1.65 -29.71
CA PRO A 54 -6.63 2.21 -31.05
C PRO A 54 -5.18 2.15 -31.49
N ALA A 55 -4.97 1.81 -32.77
CA ALA A 55 -3.67 1.89 -33.45
C ALA A 55 -3.24 3.37 -33.64
N ALA A 56 -3.12 4.08 -32.53
CA ALA A 56 -2.78 5.48 -32.46
C ALA A 56 -1.41 5.66 -31.81
N SER A 57 -0.75 6.78 -32.09
CA SER A 57 0.48 7.16 -31.41
C SER A 57 0.31 7.10 -29.88
N MET A 58 1.30 6.58 -29.14
CA MET A 58 1.27 6.45 -27.67
C MET A 58 0.72 7.70 -26.97
N LEU A 59 1.09 8.90 -27.41
CA LEU A 59 0.62 10.18 -26.84
C LEU A 59 -0.90 10.44 -26.94
N LYS A 60 -1.61 9.74 -27.83
CA LYS A 60 -3.07 9.82 -27.95
C LYS A 60 -3.79 8.88 -26.99
N LEU A 61 -3.09 7.90 -26.42
CA LEU A 61 -3.66 6.90 -25.52
C LEU A 61 -4.35 7.52 -24.29
N PRO A 62 -3.78 8.53 -23.59
CA PRO A 62 -4.47 9.12 -22.44
C PRO A 62 -5.78 9.81 -22.81
N PHE A 63 -5.83 10.46 -23.97
CA PHE A 63 -7.04 11.13 -24.46
C PHE A 63 -8.10 10.10 -24.85
N TYR A 64 -7.71 9.00 -25.50
CA TYR A 64 -8.62 7.89 -25.79
C TYR A 64 -9.16 7.25 -24.52
N MET A 65 -8.28 6.94 -23.56
CA MET A 65 -8.68 6.35 -22.28
C MET A 65 -9.62 7.30 -21.52
N ALA A 66 -9.38 8.61 -21.56
CA ALA A 66 -10.28 9.60 -20.98
C ALA A 66 -11.61 9.71 -21.75
N SER A 67 -11.64 9.59 -23.08
CA SER A 67 -12.89 9.68 -23.84
C SER A 67 -13.76 8.44 -23.70
N SER A 68 -13.14 7.26 -23.63
CA SER A 68 -13.83 5.96 -23.67
C SER A 68 -14.11 5.40 -22.28
N TYR A 69 -13.25 5.69 -21.30
CA TYR A 69 -13.27 5.07 -19.97
C TYR A 69 -13.20 6.10 -18.82
N ALA A 70 -13.61 7.35 -19.04
CA ALA A 70 -13.54 8.40 -18.01
C ALA A 70 -14.17 7.99 -16.67
N SER A 71 -15.37 7.40 -16.71
CA SER A 71 -16.07 6.93 -15.51
C SER A 71 -15.30 5.83 -14.79
N ASP A 72 -14.82 4.83 -15.53
CA ASP A 72 -14.11 3.68 -14.96
C ASP A 72 -12.77 4.11 -14.36
N LEU A 73 -12.03 4.99 -15.05
CA LEU A 73 -10.79 5.57 -14.54
C LEU A 73 -11.01 6.39 -13.28
N LEU A 74 -12.11 7.14 -13.20
CA LEU A 74 -12.47 7.90 -12.00
C LEU A 74 -12.78 6.95 -10.83
N ILE A 75 -13.57 5.90 -11.08
CA ILE A 75 -13.92 4.90 -10.05
C ILE A 75 -12.67 4.18 -9.56
N ILE A 76 -11.80 3.71 -10.46
CA ILE A 76 -10.52 3.09 -10.12
C ILE A 76 -9.64 4.06 -9.32
N GLY A 77 -9.51 5.31 -9.78
CA GLY A 77 -8.74 6.34 -9.10
C GLY A 77 -9.25 6.60 -7.67
N MET A 78 -10.58 6.68 -7.50
CA MET A 78 -11.21 6.80 -6.19
C MET A 78 -10.98 5.55 -5.32
N ALA A 79 -11.10 4.36 -5.89
CA ALA A 79 -10.85 3.10 -5.18
C ALA A 79 -9.40 3.05 -4.66
N MET A 80 -8.43 3.37 -5.51
CA MET A 80 -7.02 3.46 -5.13
C MET A 80 -6.78 4.50 -4.03
N PHE A 81 -7.42 5.67 -4.13
CA PHE A 81 -7.34 6.72 -3.11
C PHE A 81 -7.86 6.23 -1.75
N VAL A 82 -9.04 5.61 -1.73
CA VAL A 82 -9.66 5.09 -0.50
C VAL A 82 -8.85 3.93 0.07
N SER A 83 -8.35 3.00 -0.75
CA SER A 83 -7.47 1.92 -0.30
C SER A 83 -6.19 2.44 0.36
N MET A 84 -5.57 3.48 -0.22
CA MET A 84 -4.39 4.12 0.37
C MET A 84 -4.73 4.84 1.69
N LEU A 85 -5.88 5.51 1.77
CA LEU A 85 -6.37 6.12 3.00
C LEU A 85 -6.53 5.09 4.12
N ILE A 86 -7.16 3.95 3.82
CA ILE A 86 -7.33 2.84 4.76
C ILE A 86 -5.95 2.34 5.21
N ALA A 87 -5.02 2.11 4.29
CA ALA A 87 -3.68 1.60 4.60
C ALA A 87 -2.90 2.55 5.54
N TYR A 88 -2.89 3.85 5.26
CA TYR A 88 -2.24 4.84 6.13
C TYR A 88 -2.95 4.98 7.48
N TYR A 89 -4.28 4.97 7.49
CA TYR A 89 -5.06 5.02 8.73
C TYR A 89 -4.79 3.81 9.63
N LEU A 90 -4.78 2.60 9.07
CA LEU A 90 -4.45 1.39 9.80
C LEU A 90 -3.03 1.45 10.35
N THR A 91 -2.04 1.77 9.50
CA THR A 91 -0.64 1.87 9.93
C THR A 91 -0.49 2.86 11.10
N PHE A 92 -1.17 4.00 11.02
CA PHE A 92 -1.21 5.00 12.10
C PHE A 92 -1.86 4.45 13.39
N ALA A 93 -3.02 3.78 13.27
CA ALA A 93 -3.72 3.20 14.41
C ALA A 93 -2.93 2.08 15.11
N TYR A 94 -2.30 1.19 14.34
CA TYR A 94 -1.40 0.17 14.89
C TYR A 94 -0.20 0.81 15.57
N ALA A 95 0.39 1.86 14.99
CA ALA A 95 1.54 2.52 15.59
C ALA A 95 1.19 3.16 16.94
N ILE A 96 -0.03 3.73 17.07
CA ILE A 96 -0.54 4.19 18.37
C ILE A 96 -0.73 3.02 19.35
N ALA A 97 -1.36 1.93 18.92
CA ALA A 97 -1.64 0.76 19.75
C ALA A 97 -0.37 0.06 20.27
N LEU A 98 0.70 0.08 19.48
CA LEU A 98 2.01 -0.49 19.81
C LEU A 98 2.90 0.46 20.62
N SER A 99 2.66 1.77 20.54
CA SER A 99 3.40 2.77 21.34
C SER A 99 3.09 2.71 22.84
N GLY A 100 2.03 1.98 23.25
CA GLY A 100 1.63 1.84 24.65
C GLY A 100 1.03 3.10 25.29
N LYS A 101 0.91 4.20 24.54
CA LYS A 101 0.45 5.51 25.06
C LYS A 101 -1.07 5.60 25.33
N ARG A 102 -1.89 4.61 24.94
CA ARG A 102 -3.36 4.61 25.12
C ARG A 102 -3.93 3.25 25.52
N LYS A 103 -5.07 3.27 26.24
CA LYS A 103 -5.83 2.10 26.71
C LYS A 103 -6.45 1.32 25.53
N GLY A 104 -5.85 0.20 25.16
CA GLY A 104 -6.43 -0.83 24.27
C GLY A 104 -6.49 -0.50 22.76
N VAL A 105 -6.83 -1.51 21.96
CA VAL A 105 -6.87 -1.42 20.49
C VAL A 105 -7.98 -0.47 20.00
N PHE A 106 -9.18 -0.56 20.58
CA PHE A 106 -10.29 0.33 20.26
C PHE A 106 -10.01 1.80 20.61
N GLY A 107 -9.37 2.06 21.77
CA GLY A 107 -8.94 3.41 22.14
C GLY A 107 -7.89 3.98 21.18
N SER A 108 -7.09 3.12 20.56
CA SER A 108 -6.11 3.50 19.54
C SER A 108 -6.76 3.84 18.20
N LEU A 109 -7.81 3.11 17.80
CA LEU A 109 -8.63 3.46 16.63
C LEU A 109 -9.33 4.82 16.80
N LEU A 110 -9.97 5.04 17.95
CA LEU A 110 -10.62 6.33 18.25
C LEU A 110 -9.60 7.48 18.30
N SER A 111 -8.41 7.23 18.84
CA SER A 111 -7.30 8.18 18.75
C SER A 111 -6.91 8.50 17.32
N ALA A 112 -6.80 7.48 16.48
CA ALA A 112 -6.45 7.66 15.08
C ALA A 112 -7.51 8.52 14.37
N ALA A 113 -8.80 8.29 14.68
CA ALA A 113 -9.91 9.07 14.15
C ALA A 113 -9.80 10.58 14.49
N SER A 114 -9.38 10.94 15.71
CA SER A 114 -9.19 12.36 16.07
C SER A 114 -8.11 13.08 15.24
N ARG A 115 -7.19 12.35 14.61
CA ARG A 115 -6.16 12.87 13.69
C ARG A 115 -6.38 12.40 12.25
N ALA A 116 -7.59 11.96 11.92
CA ALA A 116 -7.97 11.57 10.56
C ALA A 116 -7.68 12.66 9.51
N PRO A 117 -7.83 13.97 9.79
CA PRO A 117 -7.44 15.01 8.82
C PRO A 117 -5.98 14.92 8.41
N GLU A 118 -5.06 14.63 9.33
CA GLU A 118 -3.63 14.53 9.00
C GLU A 118 -3.32 13.31 8.14
N VAL A 119 -4.00 12.19 8.40
CA VAL A 119 -3.92 10.99 7.56
C VAL A 119 -4.49 11.29 6.16
N LEU A 120 -5.62 11.98 6.08
CA LEU A 120 -6.22 12.40 4.81
C LEU A 120 -5.28 13.32 4.02
N PHE A 121 -4.64 14.30 4.66
CA PHE A 121 -3.66 15.17 4.01
C PHE A 121 -2.46 14.38 3.48
N LEU A 122 -1.95 13.40 4.24
CA LEU A 122 -0.89 12.52 3.78
C LEU A 122 -1.33 11.69 2.56
N THR A 123 -2.56 11.18 2.57
CA THR A 123 -3.14 10.45 1.44
C THR A 123 -3.25 11.35 0.21
N VAL A 124 -3.83 12.55 0.33
CA VAL A 124 -3.96 13.51 -0.77
C VAL A 124 -2.60 13.87 -1.35
N PHE A 125 -1.63 14.19 -0.48
CA PHE A 125 -0.27 14.50 -0.90
C PHE A 125 0.39 13.33 -1.65
N THR A 126 0.31 12.12 -1.09
CA THR A 126 0.89 10.91 -1.72
C THR A 126 0.18 10.61 -3.04
N PHE A 127 -1.14 10.75 -3.11
CA PHE A 127 -1.92 10.46 -4.30
C PHE A 127 -1.59 11.41 -5.44
N ALA A 128 -1.53 12.72 -5.14
CA ALA A 128 -1.12 13.73 -6.10
C ALA A 128 0.32 13.50 -6.58
N ALA A 129 1.24 13.17 -5.67
CA ALA A 129 2.61 12.84 -6.03
C ALA A 129 2.69 11.59 -6.92
N ALA A 130 1.94 10.53 -6.61
CA ALA A 130 1.85 9.31 -7.40
C ALA A 130 1.25 9.59 -8.80
N PHE A 131 0.22 10.44 -8.89
CA PHE A 131 -0.38 10.84 -10.15
C PHE A 131 0.63 11.59 -11.06
N LEU A 132 1.33 12.59 -10.52
CA LEU A 132 2.38 13.30 -11.25
C LEU A 132 3.53 12.38 -11.66
N TYR A 133 3.89 11.44 -10.78
CA TYR A 133 4.89 10.43 -11.05
C TYR A 133 4.50 9.51 -12.22
N CYS A 134 3.24 9.07 -12.28
CA CYS A 134 2.71 8.26 -13.38
C CYS A 134 2.67 9.04 -14.70
N ILE A 135 2.33 10.34 -14.68
CA ILE A 135 2.39 11.19 -15.88
C ILE A 135 3.82 11.24 -16.44
N ALA A 136 4.80 11.50 -15.58
CA ALA A 136 6.20 11.54 -15.99
C ALA A 136 6.68 10.17 -16.53
N ALA A 137 6.31 9.07 -15.86
CA ALA A 137 6.62 7.73 -16.33
C ALA A 137 6.01 7.43 -17.71
N PHE A 138 4.76 7.82 -17.92
CA PHE A 138 4.09 7.68 -19.21
C PHE A 138 4.79 8.50 -20.30
N LEU A 139 5.17 9.75 -20.04
CA LEU A 139 5.88 10.58 -21.01
C LEU A 139 7.25 10.00 -21.38
N LEU A 140 7.99 9.48 -20.40
CA LEU A 140 9.27 8.80 -20.63
C LEU A 140 9.08 7.52 -21.46
N LEU A 141 8.04 6.73 -21.17
CA LEU A 141 7.70 5.55 -21.97
C LEU A 141 7.32 5.92 -23.41
N ALA A 142 6.47 6.94 -23.58
CA ALA A 142 6.07 7.43 -24.90
C ALA A 142 7.27 7.94 -25.70
N ALA A 143 8.20 8.66 -25.06
CA ALA A 143 9.45 9.10 -25.68
C ALA A 143 10.35 7.91 -26.04
N ALA A 144 10.42 6.89 -25.19
CA ALA A 144 11.20 5.69 -25.46
C ALA A 144 10.68 4.89 -26.67
N MET A 145 9.38 4.96 -26.92
CA MET A 145 8.72 4.30 -28.06
C MET A 145 8.63 5.16 -29.32
N ALA A 146 9.02 6.44 -29.28
CA ALA A 146 8.87 7.36 -30.41
C ALA A 146 9.96 7.20 -31.49
N GLY A 147 11.12 6.62 -31.17
CA GLY A 147 12.21 6.37 -32.12
C GLY A 147 13.48 5.86 -31.43
N GLU A 148 14.38 5.23 -32.17
CA GLU A 148 15.58 4.56 -31.63
C GLU A 148 16.51 5.52 -30.86
N GLU A 149 16.78 6.71 -31.40
CA GLU A 149 17.69 7.69 -30.78
C GLU A 149 17.16 8.23 -29.43
N LEU A 150 15.86 8.55 -29.37
CA LEU A 150 15.21 8.97 -28.13
C LEU A 150 15.05 7.79 -27.16
N GLY A 151 14.85 6.58 -27.68
CA GLY A 151 14.80 5.32 -26.93
C GLY A 151 16.01 5.07 -26.06
N ILE A 152 17.21 5.26 -26.61
CA ILE A 152 18.48 5.02 -25.92
C ILE A 152 18.62 5.89 -24.66
N VAL A 153 18.10 7.11 -24.67
CA VAL A 153 18.18 8.04 -23.53
C VAL A 153 16.96 7.91 -22.60
N ALA A 154 15.76 7.78 -23.17
CA ALA A 154 14.52 7.74 -22.41
C ALA A 154 14.37 6.46 -21.56
N LEU A 155 14.88 5.31 -22.03
CA LEU A 155 14.76 4.05 -21.30
C LEU A 155 15.59 4.03 -19.98
N PRO A 156 16.88 4.40 -19.96
CA PRO A 156 17.62 4.58 -18.70
C PRO A 156 16.97 5.61 -17.76
N LEU A 157 16.44 6.70 -18.29
CA LEU A 157 15.73 7.71 -17.50
C LEU A 157 14.44 7.13 -16.89
N LEU A 158 13.68 6.33 -17.65
CA LEU A 158 12.51 5.62 -17.15
C LEU A 158 12.88 4.65 -16.02
N LEU A 159 13.94 3.85 -16.19
CA LEU A 159 14.41 2.95 -15.13
C LEU A 159 14.86 3.72 -13.88
N GLY A 160 15.61 4.81 -14.05
CA GLY A 160 15.98 5.70 -12.95
C GLY A 160 14.76 6.32 -12.26
N TRP A 161 13.75 6.70 -13.03
CA TRP A 161 12.47 7.19 -12.52
C TRP A 161 11.73 6.11 -11.72
N MET A 162 11.71 4.87 -12.21
CA MET A 162 11.15 3.71 -11.50
C MET A 162 11.82 3.50 -10.13
N LEU A 163 13.15 3.59 -10.08
CA LEU A 163 13.91 3.50 -8.82
C LEU A 163 13.61 4.67 -7.88
N LEU A 164 13.46 5.90 -8.40
CA LEU A 164 13.05 7.07 -7.62
C LEU A 164 11.67 6.86 -6.99
N GLY A 165 10.73 6.25 -7.73
CA GLY A 165 9.40 5.91 -7.23
C GLY A 165 9.47 4.95 -6.04
N VAL A 166 10.22 3.84 -6.17
CA VAL A 166 10.47 2.89 -5.07
C VAL A 166 11.10 3.61 -3.87
N TYR A 167 12.09 4.46 -4.11
CA TYR A 167 12.73 5.27 -3.07
C TYR A 167 11.73 6.17 -2.35
N ALA A 168 10.91 6.92 -3.07
CA ALA A 168 9.91 7.81 -2.49
C ALA A 168 8.84 7.05 -1.69
N VAL A 169 8.31 5.94 -2.22
CA VAL A 169 7.31 5.10 -1.55
C VAL A 169 7.86 4.55 -0.23
N LEU A 170 9.09 4.00 -0.24
CA LEU A 170 9.73 3.48 0.96
C LEU A 170 9.86 4.55 2.04
N LYS A 171 10.11 5.80 1.68
CA LYS A 171 10.18 6.90 2.64
C LYS A 171 8.81 7.32 3.17
N LEU A 172 7.83 7.47 2.28
CA LEU A 172 6.49 7.92 2.64
C LEU A 172 5.77 6.89 3.52
N ALA A 173 6.02 5.60 3.32
CA ALA A 173 5.42 4.51 4.10
C ALA A 173 5.65 4.61 5.61
N PHE A 174 6.77 5.18 6.07
CA PHE A 174 7.07 5.34 7.50
C PHE A 174 6.43 6.58 8.14
N THR A 175 5.86 7.48 7.33
CA THR A 175 5.30 8.75 7.81
C THR A 175 4.17 8.55 8.84
N PRO A 176 3.20 7.65 8.64
CA PRO A 176 2.18 7.36 9.66
C PRO A 176 2.82 6.91 10.98
N ILE A 177 3.88 6.09 10.93
CA ILE A 177 4.57 5.59 12.14
C ILE A 177 5.29 6.73 12.87
N ALA A 178 5.93 7.64 12.13
CA ALA A 178 6.56 8.84 12.67
C ALA A 178 5.53 9.76 13.36
N MET A 179 4.38 9.99 12.73
CA MET A 179 3.28 10.78 13.31
C MET A 179 2.77 10.21 14.64
N ALA A 180 2.71 8.88 14.76
CA ALA A 180 2.22 8.19 15.96
C ALA A 180 3.26 8.16 17.09
N SER A 181 4.50 7.80 16.77
CA SER A 181 5.58 7.66 17.76
C SER A 181 6.00 9.00 18.38
N GLY A 182 6.14 10.04 17.55
CA GLY A 182 6.59 11.37 17.98
C GLY A 182 5.47 12.29 18.48
N GLY A 183 4.20 11.99 18.21
CA GLY A 183 3.11 12.96 18.39
C GLY A 183 3.24 14.20 17.49
N SER A 184 4.16 14.14 16.52
CA SER A 184 4.56 15.23 15.65
C SER A 184 3.50 15.48 14.57
N LYS A 185 3.41 16.73 14.11
CA LYS A 185 2.54 17.10 12.97
C LYS A 185 3.07 16.48 11.68
N LEU A 186 2.21 16.32 10.67
CA LEU A 186 2.54 15.73 9.36
C LEU A 186 3.90 16.20 8.76
N LYS A 187 4.16 17.51 8.74
CA LYS A 187 5.40 18.07 8.17
C LYS A 187 6.65 17.58 8.90
N GLU A 188 6.61 17.56 10.22
CA GLU A 188 7.73 17.09 11.06
C GLU A 188 7.91 15.57 10.92
N ALA A 189 6.80 14.83 10.85
CA ALA A 189 6.82 13.40 10.64
C ALA A 189 7.42 13.01 9.28
N LEU A 190 7.11 13.76 8.22
CA LEU A 190 7.73 13.61 6.90
C LEU A 190 9.24 13.85 6.96
N ALA A 191 9.68 14.94 7.59
CA ALA A 191 11.11 15.19 7.74
C ALA A 191 11.81 14.09 8.55
N GLN A 192 11.17 13.58 9.59
CA GLN A 192 11.70 12.50 10.42
C GLN A 192 11.80 11.17 9.66
N SER A 193 10.74 10.76 8.96
CA SER A 193 10.73 9.53 8.15
C SER A 193 11.77 9.62 7.04
N TRP A 194 11.90 10.79 6.41
CA TRP A 194 12.89 11.04 5.37
C TRP A 194 14.31 10.94 5.90
N LYS A 195 14.62 11.56 7.05
CA LYS A 195 15.95 11.53 7.65
C LYS A 195 16.33 10.12 8.10
N TRP A 196 15.40 9.41 8.72
CA TRP A 196 15.64 8.05 9.24
C TRP A 196 15.97 7.05 8.13
N THR A 197 15.28 7.15 6.98
CA THR A 197 15.49 6.25 5.84
C THR A 197 16.74 6.57 4.99
N SER A 198 17.26 7.81 4.99
CA SER A 198 18.33 8.23 4.07
C SER A 198 19.65 7.45 4.23
N GLY A 199 19.98 6.97 5.43
CA GLY A 199 21.17 6.14 5.65
C GLY A 199 20.92 4.63 5.60
N ARG A 200 19.66 4.22 5.42
CA ARG A 200 19.21 2.82 5.61
C ARG A 200 18.41 2.30 4.42
N PHE A 201 18.61 2.88 3.24
CA PHE A 201 17.80 2.53 2.07
C PHE A 201 17.89 1.04 1.72
N LEU A 202 19.12 0.51 1.58
CA LEU A 202 19.34 -0.90 1.26
C LEU A 202 18.81 -1.83 2.37
N GLU A 203 19.05 -1.48 3.65
CA GLU A 203 18.52 -2.25 4.79
C GLU A 203 16.98 -2.29 4.78
N THR A 204 16.36 -1.15 4.46
CA THR A 204 14.90 -1.01 4.37
C THR A 204 14.34 -1.78 3.19
N ALA A 205 14.96 -1.68 2.00
CA ALA A 205 14.56 -2.44 0.83
C ALA A 205 14.66 -3.95 1.08
N LEU A 206 15.77 -4.41 1.69
CA LEU A 206 15.95 -5.80 2.08
C LEU A 206 14.91 -6.24 3.13
N PHE A 207 14.60 -5.39 4.11
CA PHE A 207 13.55 -5.65 5.08
C PHE A 207 12.19 -5.85 4.41
N PHE A 208 11.79 -4.96 3.50
CA PHE A 208 10.53 -5.10 2.76
C PHE A 208 10.51 -6.36 1.89
N PHE A 209 11.62 -6.69 1.24
CA PHE A 209 11.74 -7.93 0.47
C PHE A 209 11.53 -9.17 1.35
N ILE A 210 12.20 -9.25 2.50
CA ILE A 210 12.04 -10.37 3.44
C ILE A 210 10.63 -10.39 4.03
N LEU A 211 10.06 -9.23 4.35
CA LEU A 211 8.70 -9.12 4.86
C LEU A 211 7.69 -9.60 3.82
N MET A 212 7.86 -9.22 2.56
CA MET A 212 7.05 -9.70 1.43
C MET A 212 7.13 -11.22 1.30
N MET A 213 8.34 -11.80 1.33
CA MET A 213 8.52 -13.25 1.28
C MET A 213 7.84 -13.96 2.46
N ALA A 214 8.00 -13.44 3.68
CA ALA A 214 7.34 -13.99 4.86
C ALA A 214 5.81 -13.93 4.73
N THR A 215 5.26 -12.82 4.23
CA THR A 215 3.82 -12.71 4.01
C THR A 215 3.31 -13.63 2.92
N ILE A 216 4.06 -13.85 1.84
CA ILE A 216 3.68 -14.81 0.80
C ILE A 216 3.61 -16.22 1.39
N LEU A 217 4.61 -16.63 2.18
CA LEU A 217 4.62 -17.95 2.83
C LEU A 217 3.43 -18.14 3.78
N ILE A 218 3.13 -17.13 4.62
CA ILE A 218 1.97 -17.17 5.52
C ILE A 218 0.67 -17.25 4.71
N GLY A 219 0.55 -16.43 3.66
CA GLY A 219 -0.62 -16.42 2.77
C GLY A 219 -0.84 -17.76 2.08
N SER A 220 0.21 -18.37 1.53
CA SER A 220 0.15 -19.70 0.93
C SER A 220 -0.26 -20.77 1.94
N ALA A 221 0.24 -20.71 3.17
CA ALA A 221 -0.17 -21.64 4.23
C ALA A 221 -1.65 -21.47 4.59
N VAL A 222 -2.16 -20.24 4.66
CA VAL A 222 -3.59 -19.94 4.89
C VAL A 222 -4.45 -20.48 3.75
N THR A 223 -4.07 -20.25 2.49
CA THR A 223 -4.80 -20.77 1.33
C THR A 223 -4.80 -22.29 1.31
N TRP A 224 -3.66 -22.91 1.62
CA TRP A 224 -3.56 -24.36 1.73
C TRP A 224 -4.47 -24.91 2.84
N LEU A 225 -4.45 -24.33 4.04
CA LEU A 225 -5.33 -24.72 5.15
C LEU A 225 -6.81 -24.58 4.79
N SER A 226 -7.18 -23.50 4.10
CA SER A 226 -8.54 -23.31 3.59
C SER A 226 -8.93 -24.35 2.53
N GLY A 227 -7.98 -24.89 1.78
CA GLY A 227 -8.24 -25.94 0.79
C GLY A 227 -8.43 -27.32 1.41
N LEU A 228 -8.02 -27.52 2.67
CA LEU A 228 -8.22 -28.78 3.40
C LEU A 228 -9.63 -28.93 3.95
N THR A 229 -10.43 -27.86 3.96
CA THR A 229 -11.79 -27.89 4.49
C THR A 229 -12.79 -28.14 3.37
N GLU A 230 -13.59 -29.19 3.53
CA GLU A 230 -14.67 -29.55 2.58
C GLU A 230 -15.87 -28.59 2.63
N SER A 231 -15.98 -27.79 3.69
CA SER A 231 -17.08 -26.84 3.92
C SER A 231 -16.71 -25.44 3.44
N GLU A 232 -17.38 -24.95 2.39
CA GLU A 232 -17.14 -23.61 1.83
C GLU A 232 -17.23 -22.47 2.87
N PRO A 233 -18.22 -22.45 3.80
CA PRO A 233 -18.25 -21.43 4.86
C PRO A 233 -17.03 -21.46 5.77
N VAL A 234 -16.52 -22.66 6.09
CA VAL A 234 -15.33 -22.81 6.94
C VAL A 234 -14.08 -22.36 6.20
N SER A 235 -13.94 -22.75 4.93
CA SER A 235 -12.87 -22.29 4.03
C SER A 235 -12.83 -20.77 3.96
N PHE A 236 -13.98 -20.14 3.74
CA PHE A 236 -14.10 -18.68 3.69
C PHE A 236 -13.68 -18.00 5.00
N ILE A 237 -14.11 -18.52 6.15
CA ILE A 237 -13.72 -17.99 7.47
C ILE A 237 -12.20 -18.10 7.69
N ILE A 238 -11.59 -19.23 7.30
CA ILE A 238 -10.13 -19.43 7.39
C ILE A 238 -9.41 -18.38 6.54
N LEU A 239 -9.85 -18.14 5.31
CA LEU A 239 -9.25 -17.13 4.43
C LEU A 239 -9.36 -15.73 5.03
N VAL A 240 -10.54 -15.33 5.54
CA VAL A 240 -10.73 -14.00 6.13
C VAL A 240 -9.86 -13.81 7.37
N LEU A 241 -9.86 -14.76 8.29
CA LEU A 241 -9.04 -14.69 9.50
C LEU A 241 -7.54 -14.73 9.19
N GLY A 242 -7.13 -15.59 8.25
CA GLY A 242 -5.75 -15.71 7.83
C GLY A 242 -5.24 -14.46 7.11
N MET A 243 -6.06 -13.83 6.27
CA MET A 243 -5.72 -12.54 5.64
C MET A 243 -5.64 -11.40 6.66
N ALA A 244 -6.52 -11.38 7.66
CA ALA A 244 -6.43 -10.41 8.76
C ALA A 244 -5.19 -10.63 9.63
N LEU A 245 -4.82 -11.89 9.90
CA LEU A 245 -3.59 -12.25 10.57
C LEU A 245 -2.38 -11.79 9.77
N LEU A 246 -2.38 -12.03 8.46
CA LEU A 246 -1.34 -11.63 7.54
C LEU A 246 -1.12 -10.11 7.54
N ASN A 247 -2.20 -9.35 7.36
CA ASN A 247 -2.16 -7.89 7.33
C ASN A 247 -1.73 -7.31 8.68
N SER A 248 -2.26 -7.84 9.79
CA SER A 248 -1.82 -7.47 11.13
C SER A 248 -0.33 -7.74 11.30
N TYR A 249 0.15 -8.93 10.91
CA TYR A 249 1.54 -9.32 11.03
C TYR A 249 2.45 -8.40 10.25
N TYR A 250 2.13 -8.18 8.97
CA TYR A 250 2.84 -7.24 8.12
C TYR A 250 2.95 -5.86 8.78
N THR A 251 1.83 -5.32 9.24
CA THR A 251 1.77 -3.97 9.81
C THR A 251 2.52 -3.86 11.14
N VAL A 252 2.38 -4.85 12.04
CA VAL A 252 3.12 -4.87 13.31
C VAL A 252 4.62 -4.98 13.08
N VAL A 253 5.08 -5.91 12.23
CA VAL A 253 6.50 -6.09 11.94
C VAL A 253 7.08 -4.83 11.28
N PHE A 254 6.35 -4.21 10.36
CA PHE A 254 6.72 -2.94 9.74
C PHE A 254 6.91 -1.82 10.78
N ILE A 255 5.97 -1.68 11.72
CA ILE A 255 6.07 -0.69 12.80
C ILE A 255 7.24 -1.00 13.73
N ARG A 256 7.40 -2.26 14.15
CA ARG A 256 8.50 -2.70 15.02
C ARG A 256 9.85 -2.46 14.38
N TYR A 257 9.98 -2.64 13.07
CA TYR A 257 11.23 -2.35 12.36
C TYR A 257 11.61 -0.87 12.48
N TYR A 258 10.65 0.05 12.40
CA TYR A 258 10.92 1.47 12.60
C TYR A 258 11.21 1.82 14.07
N THR A 259 10.44 1.28 15.02
CA THR A 259 10.57 1.63 16.44
C THR A 259 11.78 1.03 17.12
N ASP A 260 12.12 -0.23 16.80
CA ASP A 260 13.21 -0.96 17.45
C ASP A 260 14.59 -0.58 16.90
N SER A 261 14.63 0.09 15.75
CA SER A 261 15.87 0.54 15.10
C SER A 261 16.18 2.02 15.35
N LYS A 262 15.34 2.72 16.11
CA LYS A 262 15.68 4.03 16.70
C LYS A 262 16.45 3.84 17.98
#